data_AF-A0A257N0R6-F1
#
_entry.id   AF-A0A257N0R6-F1
#
_cell.length_a   1.000
_cell.length_b   1.000
_cell.length_c   1.000
_cell.angle_alpha   90.00
_cell.angle_beta   90.00
_cell.angle_gamma   90.00
#
_symmetry.space_group_name_H-M   'P 1'
#
loop_
_entity.id
_entity.type
_entity.pdbx_description
1 polymer ?
#
loop_
_entity_poly.entity_id
_entity_poly.type
_entity_poly.pdbx_seq_one_letter_code
_entity_poly.pdbx_strand_id
1 'polypeptide(L)'
;MKLLIVSALSGSGKSIALDTLEDCGYYCIDNLPVTLLEDFINHVMLADKKTYAKTAIGIDARNQCESLANFSESLKLIRNKGIDCEIIFMQAEEATL
;
A
#
# COMPACT_ATOMS: atom_id res chain seq x y z
N MET A 1 -6.91 -3.64 -12.48
CA MET A 1 -6.87 -3.84 -11.01
C MET A 1 -6.30 -2.58 -10.40
N LYS A 2 -6.80 -2.14 -9.25
CA LYS A 2 -6.33 -0.93 -8.56
C LYS A 2 -5.64 -1.30 -7.26
N LEU A 3 -4.43 -0.79 -7.07
CA LEU A 3 -3.61 -0.93 -5.87
C LEU A 3 -3.34 0.46 -5.29
N LEU A 4 -3.76 0.68 -4.05
CA LEU A 4 -3.41 1.85 -3.27
C LEU A 4 -2.35 1.47 -2.23
N ILE A 5 -1.25 2.21 -2.20
CA ILE A 5 -0.29 2.13 -1.12
C ILE A 5 -0.52 3.31 -0.20
N VAL A 6 -0.83 3.05 1.06
CA VAL A 6 -1.12 4.06 2.08
C VAL A 6 0.05 4.11 3.05
N SER A 7 0.65 5.28 3.19
CA SER A 7 1.68 5.51 4.19
C SER A 7 1.39 6.81 4.93
N ALA A 8 1.87 6.93 6.16
CA ALA A 8 1.67 8.12 6.96
C ALA A 8 2.68 8.21 8.09
N LEU A 9 2.89 9.41 8.62
CA LEU A 9 3.50 9.55 9.95
C LEU A 9 2.55 8.99 11.02
N SER A 10 3.12 8.54 12.14
CA SER A 10 2.32 8.05 13.27
C SER A 10 1.35 9.15 13.73
N GLY A 11 0.10 8.79 14.01
CA GLY A 11 -0.96 9.75 14.36
C GLY A 11 -1.62 10.46 13.17
N SER A 12 -1.06 10.38 11.95
CA SER A 12 -1.60 11.12 10.77
C SER A 12 -2.81 10.45 10.09
N GLY A 13 -3.42 9.44 10.72
CA GLY A 13 -4.69 8.87 10.24
C GLY A 13 -4.61 7.70 9.24
N LYS A 14 -3.46 7.02 9.09
CA LYS A 14 -3.33 5.83 8.20
C LYS A 14 -4.42 4.79 8.44
N SER A 15 -4.69 4.45 9.71
CA SER A 15 -5.69 3.44 10.06
C SER A 15 -7.08 3.87 9.61
N ILE A 16 -7.47 5.13 9.87
CA ILE A 16 -8.75 5.68 9.40
C ILE A 16 -8.86 5.64 7.87
N ALA A 17 -7.77 5.94 7.15
CA ALA A 17 -7.77 5.85 5.70
C ALA A 17 -7.97 4.41 5.20
N LEU A 18 -7.34 3.41 5.83
CA LEU A 18 -7.52 2.00 5.49
C LEU A 18 -8.95 1.53 5.81
N ASP A 19 -9.49 1.89 6.98
CA ASP A 19 -10.87 1.57 7.37
C ASP A 19 -11.87 2.17 6.36
N THR A 20 -11.66 3.43 5.97
CA THR A 20 -12.51 4.10 4.96
C THR A 20 -12.40 3.43 3.60
N LEU A 21 -11.21 2.95 3.21
CA LEU A 21 -11.02 2.23 1.97
C LEU A 21 -11.71 0.86 2.01
N GLU A 22 -11.69 0.18 3.16
CA GLU A 22 -12.41 -1.08 3.38
C GLU A 22 -13.91 -0.89 3.20
N ASP A 23 -14.48 0.15 3.80
CA ASP A 23 -15.89 0.56 3.59
C ASP A 23 -16.19 0.87 2.11
N CYS A 24 -15.19 1.38 1.36
CA CYS A 24 -15.28 1.61 -0.09
C CYS A 24 -15.09 0.33 -0.95
N GLY A 25 -14.98 -0.84 -0.31
CA GLY A 25 -14.84 -2.14 -0.96
C GLY A 25 -13.42 -2.47 -1.43
N TYR A 26 -12.39 -1.91 -0.79
CA TYR A 26 -11.02 -2.35 -0.98
C TYR A 26 -10.69 -3.54 -0.07
N TYR A 27 -9.86 -4.46 -0.57
CA TYR A 27 -9.18 -5.42 0.29
C TYR A 27 -8.00 -4.71 0.98
N CYS A 28 -8.11 -4.53 2.30
CA CYS A 28 -7.14 -3.76 3.07
C CYS A 28 -6.15 -4.67 3.80
N ILE A 29 -4.85 -4.38 3.67
CA ILE A 29 -3.79 -5.00 4.48
C ILE A 29 -3.10 -3.89 5.24
N ASP A 30 -3.06 -3.97 6.56
CA ASP A 30 -2.27 -3.04 7.35
C ASP A 30 -0.85 -3.57 7.61
N ASN A 31 0.10 -2.63 7.63
CA ASN A 31 1.50 -2.83 8.02
C ASN A 31 2.22 -3.95 7.23
N LEU A 32 1.96 -4.07 5.92
CA LEU A 32 2.67 -5.01 5.07
C LEU A 32 4.13 -4.55 4.88
N PRO A 33 5.12 -5.40 5.17
CA PRO A 33 6.51 -5.11 4.80
C PRO A 33 6.65 -4.90 3.30
N VAL A 34 7.38 -3.85 2.89
CA VAL A 34 7.63 -3.53 1.47
C VAL A 34 8.30 -4.69 0.74
N THR A 35 9.10 -5.48 1.46
CA THR A 35 9.77 -6.68 0.94
C THR A 35 8.80 -7.78 0.51
N LEU A 36 7.58 -7.82 1.07
CA LEU A 36 6.54 -8.79 0.72
C LEU A 36 5.55 -8.27 -0.31
N LEU A 37 5.66 -7.00 -0.72
CA LEU A 37 4.71 -6.39 -1.65
C LEU A 37 4.68 -7.11 -3.00
N GLU A 38 5.86 -7.42 -3.56
CA GLU A 38 5.94 -8.11 -4.84
C GLU A 38 5.38 -9.52 -4.78
N ASP A 39 5.69 -10.27 -3.72
CA ASP A 39 5.19 -11.63 -3.51
C ASP A 39 3.67 -11.64 -3.35
N PHE A 40 3.12 -10.70 -2.57
CA PHE A 40 1.67 -10.55 -2.44
C PHE A 40 1.00 -10.30 -3.80
N ILE A 41 1.58 -9.42 -4.62
CA ILE A 41 1.04 -9.11 -5.94
C ILE A 41 1.10 -10.33 -6.86
N ASN A 42 2.24 -11.03 -6.90
CA ASN A 42 2.47 -12.16 -7.79
C ASN A 42 1.63 -13.39 -7.43
N HIS A 43 1.53 -13.69 -6.14
CA HIS A 43 0.99 -14.97 -5.67
C HIS A 43 -0.44 -14.87 -5.14
N VAL A 44 -0.90 -13.68 -4.76
CA VAL A 44 -2.24 -13.49 -4.20
C VAL A 44 -3.09 -12.64 -5.15
N MET A 45 -2.65 -11.40 -5.40
CA MET A 45 -3.46 -10.43 -6.12
C MET A 45 -3.72 -10.87 -7.57
N LEU A 46 -2.68 -11.32 -8.28
CA LEU A 46 -2.79 -11.79 -9.66
C LEU A 46 -3.41 -13.19 -9.81
N ALA A 47 -3.37 -14.01 -8.75
CA ALA A 47 -3.98 -15.33 -8.72
C ALA A 47 -5.51 -15.26 -8.63
N ASP A 48 -6.05 -14.30 -7.86
CA ASP A 48 -7.49 -14.02 -7.79
C ASP A 48 -7.79 -12.54 -8.07
N LYS A 49 -7.80 -12.21 -9.37
CA LYS A 49 -8.02 -10.84 -9.84
C LYS A 49 -9.41 -10.28 -9.50
N LYS A 50 -10.38 -11.12 -9.16
CA LYS A 50 -11.75 -10.69 -8.84
C LYS A 50 -11.83 -10.26 -7.39
N THR A 51 -11.36 -11.10 -6.46
CA THR A 51 -11.33 -10.79 -5.03
C THR A 51 -10.44 -9.60 -4.74
N TYR A 52 -9.27 -9.54 -5.38
CA TYR A 52 -8.29 -8.47 -5.18
C TYR A 52 -8.30 -7.41 -6.28
N ALA A 53 -9.46 -7.16 -6.90
CA ALA A 53 -9.58 -6.17 -7.96
C ALA A 53 -9.26 -4.74 -7.47
N LYS A 54 -9.55 -4.47 -6.21
CA LYS A 54 -9.25 -3.23 -5.47
C LYS A 54 -8.54 -3.61 -4.17
N THR A 55 -7.28 -3.21 -4.03
CA THR A 55 -6.48 -3.52 -2.83
C THR A 55 -5.86 -2.24 -2.28
N ALA A 56 -5.89 -2.07 -0.96
CA ALA A 56 -5.17 -1.02 -0.25
C ALA A 56 -4.16 -1.65 0.72
N ILE A 57 -2.92 -1.17 0.70
CA ILE A 57 -1.83 -1.72 1.51
C ILE A 57 -1.20 -0.59 2.32
N GLY A 58 -1.29 -0.71 3.64
CA GLY A 58 -0.56 0.13 4.59
C GLY A 58 0.92 -0.26 4.62
N ILE A 59 1.81 0.68 4.30
CA ILE A 59 3.26 0.50 4.44
C ILE A 59 3.80 1.52 5.44
N ASP A 60 4.43 1.02 6.50
CA ASP A 60 5.16 1.84 7.47
C ASP A 60 6.62 2.01 7.02
N ALA A 61 6.97 3.24 6.64
CA ALA A 61 8.30 3.57 6.12
C ALA A 61 9.40 3.59 7.20
N ARG A 62 9.06 3.56 8.50
CA ARG A 62 10.01 3.79 9.60
C ARG A 62 11.08 2.70 9.75
N ASN A 63 10.74 1.45 9.43
CA ASN A 63 11.58 0.29 9.76
C ASN A 63 12.31 -0.30 8.55
N GLN A 64 12.27 0.36 7.38
CA GLN A 64 12.56 -0.29 6.10
C GLN A 64 13.40 0.56 5.14
N CYS A 65 14.25 1.47 5.65
CA CYS A 65 15.03 2.40 4.83
C CYS A 65 15.86 1.71 3.71
N GLU A 66 16.51 0.57 3.98
CA GLU A 66 17.25 -0.17 2.96
C GLU A 66 16.32 -0.82 1.93
N SER A 67 15.18 -1.37 2.36
CA SER A 67 14.21 -2.01 1.48
C SER A 67 13.42 -1.01 0.62
N LEU A 68 13.33 0.26 1.06
CA LEU A 68 12.72 1.35 0.30
C LEU A 68 13.59 1.84 -0.86
N ALA A 69 14.91 1.58 -0.85
CA ALA A 69 15.81 2.01 -1.91
C ALA A 69 15.36 1.52 -3.30
N ASN A 70 14.83 0.30 -3.35
CA ASN A 70 14.36 -0.34 -4.60
C ASN A 70 12.86 -0.16 -4.84
N PHE A 71 12.14 0.54 -3.96
CA PHE A 71 10.68 0.65 -4.04
C PHE A 71 10.21 1.25 -5.37
N SER A 72 10.96 2.21 -5.91
CA SER A 72 10.65 2.81 -7.22
C SER A 72 10.71 1.81 -8.39
N GLU A 73 11.62 0.83 -8.33
CA GLU A 73 11.71 -0.24 -9.32
C GLU A 73 10.57 -1.24 -9.16
N SER A 74 10.26 -1.63 -7.93
CA SER A 74 9.10 -2.47 -7.61
C SER A 74 7.81 -1.86 -8.16
N LEU A 75 7.58 -0.55 -7.98
CA LEU A 75 6.41 0.14 -8.54
C LEU A 75 6.34 0.08 -10.06
N LYS A 76 7.47 0.21 -10.75
CA LYS A 76 7.53 0.06 -12.22
C LYS A 76 7.17 -1.36 -12.63
N LEU A 77 7.72 -2.37 -11.97
CA LEU A 77 7.40 -3.77 -12.22
C LEU A 77 5.91 -4.07 -12.00
N ILE A 78 5.33 -3.52 -10.94
CA ILE A 78 3.90 -3.65 -10.62
C ILE A 78 3.04 -3.01 -11.73
N ARG A 79 3.36 -1.79 -12.15
CA ARG A 79 2.63 -1.09 -13.23
C ARG A 79 2.75 -1.81 -14.57
N ASN A 80 3.91 -2.38 -14.88
CA ASN A 80 4.13 -3.19 -16.08
C ASN A 80 3.28 -4.47 -16.12
N LYS A 81 2.77 -4.94 -14.98
CA LYS A 81 1.82 -6.06 -14.89
C LYS A 81 0.36 -5.64 -15.14
N GLY A 82 0.12 -4.37 -15.53
CA GLY A 82 -1.22 -3.83 -15.78
C GLY A 82 -2.01 -3.50 -14.51
N ILE A 83 -1.31 -3.31 -13.39
CA ILE A 83 -1.90 -2.89 -12.13
C ILE A 83 -1.80 -1.36 -12.04
N ASP A 84 -2.93 -0.70 -11.89
CA ASP A 84 -2.99 0.73 -11.63
C ASP A 84 -2.59 0.99 -10.17
N CYS A 85 -1.41 1.57 -9.96
CA CYS A 85 -0.79 1.70 -8.65
C CYS A 85 -0.56 3.17 -8.29
N GLU A 86 -1.24 3.61 -7.25
CA GLU A 86 -1.17 4.97 -6.67
C GLU A 86 -0.66 4.91 -5.24
N ILE A 87 -0.05 6.01 -4.78
CA ILE A 87 0.50 6.14 -3.43
C ILE A 87 -0.18 7.33 -2.76
N ILE A 88 -0.66 7.11 -1.55
CA ILE A 88 -1.21 8.13 -0.66
C ILE A 88 -0.25 8.26 0.51
N PHE A 89 0.29 9.45 0.70
CA PHE A 89 1.07 9.80 1.89
C PHE A 89 0.31 10.84 2.71
N MET A 90 0.06 10.53 3.99
CA MET A 90 -0.65 11.41 4.91
C MET A 90 0.30 11.96 5.97
N GLN A 91 0.13 13.24 6.28
CA GLN A 91 0.88 13.93 7.33
C GLN A 91 -0.04 14.92 8.04
N ALA A 92 0.25 15.18 9.31
CA ALA A 92 -0.27 16.32 10.04
C ALA A 92 0.89 17.16 10.57
N GLU A 93 0.59 18.40 10.99
CA GLU A 93 1.56 19.25 11.66
C GLU A 93 2.00 18.63 12.99
N GLU A 94 3.27 18.81 13.37
CA GLU A 94 3.84 18.22 14.59
C GLU A 94 3.05 18.62 15.86
N ALA A 95 2.50 19.84 15.92
CA ALA A 95 1.65 20.27 17.03
C ALA A 95 0.29 19.54 17.12
N THR A 96 -0.08 18.76 16.09
CA THR A 96 -1.34 18.01 16.01
C THR A 96 -1.15 16.51 16.27
N LEU A 97 0.08 15.99 16.10
CA LEU A 97 0.44 14.57 16.29
C LEU A 97 0.69 14.24 17.76
#